data_AF-A0A8C5H2V0-F1
#
_entry.id   AF-A0A8C5H2V0-F1
#
_cell.length_a   1.000
_cell.length_b   1.000
_cell.length_c   1.000
_cell.angle_alpha   90.00
_cell.angle_beta   90.00
_cell.angle_gamma   90.00
#
_symmetry.space_group_name_H-M   'P 1'
#
loop_
_entity.id
_entity.type
_entity.pdbx_description
1 polymer ?
#
loop_
_entity_poly.entity_id
_entity_poly.type
_entity_poly.pdbx_seq_one_letter_code
_entity_poly.pdbx_strand_id
1 'polypeptide(L)'
;MIITKLGRRMFPHCKVNLSGLIPCAKYVLLVDMIPEDGFRYKVRYKKWEVAGKAEPQPPCRTYLHPDSPAPGSHWMKQSISFLKLKLTNNTLDQHGHIILHSMHRYHPRFNIMQADDLFSVRWSVFQTFTFPETSFTAVTAYQNTKITKLKIDHNPFAKGFRDEGTNKKRWVLAERENSARTDSPAEAETRDLYNTEQLVPTPASYQPYR
;
A
#
# COMPACT_ATOMS: atom_id res chain seq x y z
N MET A 1 1.97 3.82 4.19
CA MET A 1 1.76 3.01 2.98
C MET A 1 1.65 3.91 1.75
N ILE A 2 2.06 3.42 0.58
CA ILE A 2 1.87 4.16 -0.67
C ILE A 2 0.38 4.13 -1.07
N ILE A 3 -0.15 5.28 -1.48
CA ILE A 3 -1.48 5.43 -2.08
C ILE A 3 -1.35 6.01 -3.49
N THR A 4 -2.22 5.58 -4.39
CA THR A 4 -2.18 6.00 -5.81
C THR A 4 -3.60 6.15 -6.35
N LYS A 5 -3.79 6.94 -7.41
CA LYS A 5 -5.11 7.18 -8.03
C LYS A 5 -5.85 5.88 -8.40
N LEU A 6 -5.14 4.88 -8.94
CA LEU A 6 -5.69 3.58 -9.37
C LEU A 6 -5.84 2.55 -8.23
N GLY A 7 -5.45 2.90 -7.00
CA GLY A 7 -5.41 1.98 -5.87
C GLY A 7 -4.11 1.14 -5.79
N ARG A 8 -3.45 1.17 -4.64
CA ARG A 8 -2.22 0.41 -4.35
C ARG A 8 -2.47 -0.62 -3.25
N ARG A 9 -2.00 -1.85 -3.46
CA ARG A 9 -2.04 -2.89 -2.42
C ARG A 9 -1.11 -2.55 -1.27
N MET A 10 -1.53 -2.90 -0.06
CA MET A 10 -0.67 -2.80 1.12
C MET A 10 0.49 -3.80 1.03
N PHE A 11 1.65 -3.39 1.53
CA PHE A 11 2.76 -4.28 1.80
C PHE A 11 3.45 -3.81 3.09
N PRO A 12 3.68 -4.67 4.11
CA PRO A 12 3.13 -6.01 4.23
C PRO A 12 1.60 -5.99 4.11
N HIS A 13 1.03 -7.06 3.55
CA HIS A 13 -0.43 -7.21 3.55
C HIS A 13 -0.85 -7.78 4.91
N CYS A 14 -2.04 -7.41 5.37
CA CYS A 14 -2.56 -7.92 6.63
C CYS A 14 -2.99 -9.38 6.47
N LYS A 15 -2.54 -10.22 7.42
CA LYS A 15 -2.89 -11.64 7.51
C LYS A 15 -3.22 -11.93 8.98
N VAL A 16 -4.40 -12.46 9.25
CA VAL A 16 -4.90 -12.68 10.62
C VAL A 16 -5.36 -14.12 10.79
N ASN A 17 -5.28 -14.65 12.02
CA ASN A 17 -5.87 -15.93 12.40
C ASN A 17 -7.08 -15.66 13.29
N LEU A 18 -8.16 -16.42 13.07
CA LEU A 18 -9.36 -16.36 13.90
C LEU A 18 -9.56 -17.68 14.63
N SER A 19 -10.10 -17.58 15.84
CA SER A 19 -10.47 -18.70 16.70
C SER A 19 -11.68 -18.32 17.56
N GLY A 20 -12.43 -19.31 18.05
CA GLY A 20 -13.56 -19.09 18.96
C GLY A 20 -14.88 -18.71 18.28
N LEU A 21 -14.99 -18.85 16.96
CA LEU A 21 -16.25 -18.68 16.23
C LEU A 21 -17.13 -19.93 16.34
N ILE A 22 -18.44 -19.75 16.26
CA ILE A 22 -19.39 -20.87 16.18
C ILE A 22 -19.23 -21.52 14.78
N PRO A 23 -18.83 -22.81 14.68
CA PRO A 23 -18.44 -23.41 13.39
C PRO A 23 -19.51 -23.35 12.28
N CYS A 24 -20.79 -23.43 12.67
CA CYS A 24 -21.93 -23.48 11.74
C CYS A 24 -22.56 -22.10 11.47
N ALA A 25 -22.26 -21.08 12.28
CA ALA A 25 -22.79 -19.74 12.08
C ALA A 25 -22.02 -19.02 10.96
N LYS A 26 -22.71 -18.19 10.18
CA LYS A 26 -22.08 -17.38 9.13
C LYS A 26 -21.56 -16.06 9.67
N TYR A 27 -20.40 -15.67 9.18
CA TYR A 27 -19.73 -14.43 9.54
C TYR A 27 -19.31 -13.65 8.31
N VAL A 28 -19.39 -12.34 8.43
CA VAL A 28 -18.88 -11.36 7.47
C VAL A 28 -17.65 -10.70 8.08
N LEU A 29 -16.58 -10.61 7.30
CA LEU A 29 -15.34 -9.93 7.68
C LEU A 29 -15.13 -8.70 6.83
N LEU A 30 -14.80 -7.59 7.48
CA LEU A 30 -14.46 -6.35 6.82
C LEU A 30 -13.32 -5.61 7.52
N VAL A 31 -12.62 -4.77 6.74
CA VAL A 31 -11.52 -3.94 7.21
C VAL A 31 -11.79 -2.50 6.83
N ASP A 32 -11.70 -1.59 7.80
CA ASP A 32 -11.61 -0.15 7.57
C ASP A 32 -10.26 0.40 8.03
N MET A 33 -9.99 1.64 7.65
CA MET A 33 -8.79 2.38 8.02
C MET A 33 -9.20 3.57 8.85
N ILE A 34 -8.81 3.60 10.12
CA ILE A 34 -9.22 4.62 11.07
C ILE A 34 -8.08 5.63 11.26
N PRO A 35 -8.35 6.94 11.17
CA PRO A 35 -7.37 7.97 11.50
C PRO A 35 -6.90 7.81 12.95
N GLU A 36 -5.60 7.86 13.19
CA GLU A 36 -5.05 7.81 14.55
C GLU A 36 -5.21 9.12 15.30
N ASP A 37 -5.15 10.22 14.57
CA ASP A 37 -5.17 11.57 15.13
C ASP A 37 -5.79 12.58 14.16
N GLY A 38 -5.96 13.80 14.65
CA GLY A 38 -6.47 14.93 13.89
C GLY A 38 -5.37 15.78 13.25
N PHE A 39 -4.22 15.21 12.89
CA PHE A 39 -3.08 15.96 12.35
C PHE A 39 -2.73 15.58 10.90
N ARG A 40 -2.28 16.61 10.16
CA ARG A 40 -1.57 16.43 8.89
C ARG A 40 -0.08 16.54 9.15
N TYR A 41 0.70 15.63 8.60
CA TYR A 41 2.14 15.54 8.83
C TYR A 41 2.96 16.08 7.64
N LYS A 42 4.23 16.39 7.91
CA LYS A 42 5.26 16.64 6.91
C LYS A 42 6.57 15.98 7.34
N VAL A 43 7.48 15.75 6.39
CA VAL A 43 8.83 15.28 6.70
C VAL A 43 9.81 16.43 6.52
N ARG A 44 10.56 16.75 7.58
CA ARG A 44 11.67 17.71 7.57
C ARG A 44 12.89 17.09 8.20
N TYR A 45 14.06 17.25 7.58
CA TYR A 45 15.32 16.69 8.09
C TYR A 45 15.21 15.20 8.52
N LYS A 46 14.52 14.38 7.71
CA LYS A 46 14.24 12.95 7.95
C LYS A 46 13.40 12.65 9.21
N LYS A 47 12.74 13.64 9.79
CA LYS A 47 11.83 13.51 10.93
C LYS A 47 10.40 13.86 10.52
N TRP A 48 9.44 13.17 11.14
CA TRP A 48 8.01 13.48 10.98
C TRP A 48 7.62 14.60 11.94
N GLU A 49 6.98 15.63 11.41
CA GLU A 49 6.51 16.79 12.16
C GLU A 49 5.03 17.05 11.84
N VAL A 50 4.30 17.59 12.81
CA VAL A 50 2.93 18.08 12.58
C VAL A 50 3.01 19.34 11.71
N ALA A 51 2.28 19.33 10.60
CA ALA A 51 2.17 20.44 9.68
C ALA A 51 0.92 21.30 9.94
N GLY A 52 -0.13 20.69 10.50
CA GLY A 52 -1.40 21.36 10.80
C GLY A 52 -2.50 20.36 11.17
N LYS A 53 -3.75 20.85 11.14
CA LYS A 53 -4.95 20.03 11.36
C LYS A 53 -5.19 19.07 10.19
N ALA A 54 -5.74 17.90 10.50
CA ALA A 54 -6.15 16.92 9.51
C ALA A 54 -7.23 17.48 8.58
N GLU A 55 -7.19 17.00 7.34
CA GLU A 55 -8.22 17.29 6.35
C GLU A 55 -9.54 16.59 6.73
N PRO A 56 -10.71 17.13 6.32
CA PRO A 56 -11.98 16.46 6.53
C PRO A 56 -11.94 15.04 5.98
N GLN A 57 -12.32 14.06 6.81
CA GLN A 57 -12.21 12.66 6.44
C GLN A 57 -13.13 12.34 5.25
N PRO A 58 -12.63 11.56 4.26
CA PRO A 58 -13.48 11.09 3.18
C PRO A 58 -14.56 10.15 3.74
N PRO A 59 -15.64 9.89 2.97
CA PRO A 59 -16.62 8.88 3.35
C PRO A 59 -15.93 7.57 3.71
N CYS A 60 -16.22 7.06 4.91
CA CYS A 60 -15.61 5.82 5.39
C CYS A 60 -15.98 4.68 4.43
N ARG A 61 -14.95 4.04 3.85
CA ARG A 61 -15.11 2.86 3.01
C ARG A 61 -14.51 1.66 3.71
N THR A 62 -15.27 0.59 3.72
CA THR A 62 -14.86 -0.71 4.24
C THR A 62 -14.48 -1.63 3.09
N TYR A 63 -13.43 -2.41 3.27
CA TYR A 63 -13.10 -3.54 2.41
C TYR A 63 -13.81 -4.78 2.93
N LEU A 64 -14.72 -5.34 2.14
CA LEU A 64 -15.36 -6.63 2.42
C LEU A 64 -14.45 -7.77 1.97
N HIS A 65 -14.17 -8.74 2.85
CA HIS A 65 -13.41 -9.92 2.46
C HIS A 65 -14.23 -10.73 1.43
N PRO A 66 -13.64 -11.16 0.30
CA PRO A 66 -14.37 -11.80 -0.81
C PRO A 66 -15.08 -13.09 -0.43
N ASP A 67 -14.58 -13.80 0.58
CA ASP A 67 -15.21 -15.03 1.09
C ASP A 67 -16.43 -14.75 1.98
N SER A 68 -16.78 -13.48 2.25
CA SER A 68 -17.94 -13.15 3.09
C SER A 68 -19.26 -13.24 2.31
N PRO A 69 -20.34 -13.73 2.93
CA PRO A 69 -20.40 -14.41 4.23
C PRO A 69 -19.91 -15.87 4.14
N ALA A 70 -19.21 -16.34 5.17
CA ALA A 70 -18.78 -17.74 5.27
C ALA A 70 -18.93 -18.30 6.70
N PRO A 71 -19.06 -19.64 6.87
CA PRO A 71 -19.17 -20.26 8.18
C PRO A 71 -17.94 -20.01 9.07
N GLY A 72 -18.12 -20.00 10.40
CA GLY A 72 -17.02 -19.87 11.35
C GLY A 72 -15.93 -20.93 11.16
N SER A 73 -16.31 -22.15 10.78
CA SER A 73 -15.38 -23.23 10.43
C SER A 73 -14.48 -22.90 9.24
N HIS A 74 -14.99 -22.17 8.23
CA HIS A 74 -14.20 -21.70 7.09
C HIS A 74 -13.14 -20.68 7.54
N TRP A 75 -13.55 -19.69 8.34
CA TRP A 75 -12.68 -18.62 8.81
C TRP A 75 -11.57 -19.11 9.77
N MET A 76 -11.85 -20.12 10.58
CA MET A 76 -10.88 -20.68 11.52
C MET A 76 -9.96 -21.74 10.89
N LYS A 77 -10.24 -22.20 9.66
CA LYS A 77 -9.48 -23.28 9.00
C LYS A 77 -8.03 -22.87 8.69
N GLN A 78 -7.82 -21.63 8.28
CA GLN A 78 -6.51 -21.11 7.90
C GLN A 78 -6.47 -19.59 8.10
N SER A 79 -5.27 -19.03 8.05
CA SER A 79 -5.09 -17.58 8.09
C SER A 79 -5.82 -16.86 6.96
N ILE A 80 -6.45 -15.75 7.30
CA ILE A 80 -7.23 -14.90 6.40
C ILE A 80 -6.34 -13.80 5.86
N SER A 81 -6.31 -13.63 4.53
CA SER A 81 -5.42 -12.68 3.86
C SER A 81 -6.18 -11.54 3.20
N PHE A 82 -5.79 -10.30 3.53
CA PHE A 82 -6.32 -9.09 2.92
C PHE A 82 -5.45 -8.58 1.75
N LEU A 83 -4.77 -9.50 1.03
CA LEU A 83 -3.82 -9.16 -0.05
C LEU A 83 -4.46 -8.34 -1.19
N LYS A 84 -5.76 -8.49 -1.42
CA LYS A 84 -6.48 -7.78 -2.50
C LYS A 84 -6.93 -6.37 -2.09
N LEU A 85 -6.82 -5.99 -0.81
CA LEU A 85 -7.17 -4.65 -0.33
C LEU A 85 -6.28 -3.60 -0.99
N LYS A 86 -6.90 -2.52 -1.48
CA LYS A 86 -6.22 -1.41 -2.14
C LYS A 86 -6.57 -0.07 -1.48
N LEU A 87 -5.56 0.79 -1.41
CA LEU A 87 -5.63 2.15 -0.88
C LEU A 87 -5.48 3.17 -2.01
N THR A 88 -6.31 4.21 -2.03
CA THR A 88 -6.30 5.26 -3.05
C THR A 88 -6.35 6.66 -2.43
N ASN A 89 -5.82 7.65 -3.13
CA ASN A 89 -6.00 9.07 -2.83
C ASN A 89 -7.09 9.72 -3.70
N ASN A 90 -7.76 8.94 -4.57
CA ASN A 90 -8.83 9.44 -5.41
C ASN A 90 -10.15 9.47 -4.62
N THR A 91 -10.61 10.67 -4.24
CA THR A 91 -11.88 10.86 -3.51
C THR A 91 -13.11 10.45 -4.33
N LEU A 92 -12.97 10.35 -5.65
CA LEU A 92 -14.01 9.96 -6.59
C LEU A 92 -13.82 8.51 -7.10
N ASP A 93 -13.08 7.67 -6.37
CA ASP A 93 -12.86 6.28 -6.78
C ASP A 93 -14.18 5.50 -6.93
N GLN A 94 -14.39 4.87 -8.08
CA GLN A 94 -15.59 4.08 -8.37
C GLN A 94 -15.39 2.57 -8.14
N HIS A 95 -14.17 2.13 -7.85
CA HIS A 95 -13.82 0.71 -7.70
C HIS A 95 -14.03 0.18 -6.28
N GLY A 96 -14.52 1.01 -5.35
CA GLY A 96 -14.71 0.65 -3.96
C GLY A 96 -13.40 0.50 -3.18
N HIS A 97 -12.30 1.09 -3.65
CA HIS A 97 -11.05 1.12 -2.89
C HIS A 97 -11.20 2.00 -1.64
N ILE A 98 -10.40 1.72 -0.60
CA ILE A 98 -10.36 2.56 0.60
C ILE A 98 -9.65 3.87 0.27
N ILE A 99 -10.34 4.98 0.48
CA ILE A 99 -9.84 6.33 0.20
C ILE A 99 -9.14 6.86 1.44
N LEU A 100 -7.90 7.33 1.30
CA LEU A 100 -7.11 7.93 2.36
C LEU A 100 -6.52 9.26 1.92
N HIS A 101 -6.31 10.16 2.86
CA HIS A 101 -5.54 11.37 2.63
C HIS A 101 -4.05 11.10 2.81
N SER A 102 -3.24 11.66 1.90
CA SER A 102 -1.79 11.60 2.03
C SER A 102 -1.34 12.36 3.27
N MET A 103 -0.22 11.95 3.86
CA MET A 103 0.41 12.56 5.03
C MET A 103 -0.43 12.51 6.32
N HIS A 104 -1.35 11.55 6.44
CA HIS A 104 -2.12 11.28 7.65
C HIS A 104 -1.81 9.87 8.18
N ARG A 105 -1.95 9.69 9.49
CA ARG A 105 -1.72 8.40 10.16
C ARG A 105 -3.02 7.62 10.30
N TYR A 106 -2.94 6.34 9.98
CA TYR A 106 -4.06 5.41 10.03
C TYR A 106 -3.64 4.10 10.68
N HIS A 107 -4.59 3.43 11.32
CA HIS A 107 -4.47 2.02 11.68
C HIS A 107 -5.60 1.21 11.04
N PRO A 108 -5.30 0.01 10.51
CA PRO A 108 -6.32 -0.96 10.12
C PRO A 108 -7.16 -1.39 11.32
N ARG A 109 -8.46 -1.51 11.09
CA ARG A 109 -9.42 -2.04 12.06
C ARG A 109 -10.19 -3.19 11.41
N PHE A 110 -10.08 -4.35 12.04
CA PHE A 110 -10.67 -5.60 11.56
C PHE A 110 -11.99 -5.81 12.29
N ASN A 111 -13.05 -6.01 11.53
CA ASN A 111 -14.37 -6.20 12.09
C ASN A 111 -14.94 -7.54 11.62
N ILE A 112 -15.53 -8.25 12.57
CA ILE A 112 -16.26 -9.49 12.33
C ILE A 112 -17.67 -9.35 12.90
N MET A 113 -18.65 -9.83 12.14
CA MET A 113 -20.05 -9.83 12.51
C MET A 113 -20.68 -11.15 12.12
N GLN A 114 -21.53 -11.69 13.00
CA GLN A 114 -22.36 -12.83 12.66
C GLN A 114 -23.54 -12.33 11.82
N ALA A 115 -23.66 -12.84 10.59
CA ALA A 115 -24.70 -12.44 9.64
C ALA A 115 -24.85 -13.51 8.56
N ASP A 116 -26.10 -13.85 8.22
CA ASP A 116 -26.41 -14.83 7.18
C ASP A 116 -26.26 -14.26 5.77
N ASP A 117 -26.47 -12.95 5.63
CA ASP A 117 -26.33 -12.18 4.40
C ASP A 117 -25.79 -10.77 4.68
N LEU A 118 -25.48 -10.03 3.60
CA LEU A 118 -24.92 -8.68 3.69
C LEU A 118 -25.95 -7.60 4.09
N PHE A 119 -27.25 -7.89 3.99
CA PHE A 119 -28.30 -6.96 4.40
C PHE A 119 -28.44 -6.93 5.93
N SER A 120 -28.26 -8.08 6.56
CA SER A 120 -28.32 -8.29 8.00
C SER A 120 -27.19 -7.58 8.75
N VAL A 121 -26.08 -7.27 8.08
CA VAL A 121 -24.91 -6.57 8.64
C VAL A 121 -25.27 -5.27 9.36
N ARG A 122 -26.30 -4.54 8.90
CA ARG A 122 -26.69 -3.26 9.51
C ARG A 122 -27.22 -3.38 10.94
N TRP A 123 -27.63 -4.58 11.35
CA TRP A 123 -28.24 -4.85 12.65
C TRP A 123 -27.39 -5.78 13.52
N SER A 124 -26.28 -6.30 12.97
CA SER A 124 -25.39 -7.20 13.68
C SER A 124 -24.42 -6.44 14.59
N VAL A 125 -24.07 -7.07 15.71
CA VAL A 125 -23.03 -6.56 16.61
C VAL A 125 -21.67 -6.77 15.97
N PHE A 126 -20.87 -5.70 15.93
CA PHE A 126 -19.50 -5.73 15.44
C PHE A 126 -18.57 -6.13 16.57
N GLN A 127 -17.76 -7.16 16.33
CA GLN A 127 -16.57 -7.40 17.12
C GLN A 127 -15.37 -6.81 16.37
N THR A 128 -14.67 -5.90 17.03
CA THR A 128 -13.66 -5.05 16.41
C THR A 128 -12.29 -5.30 17.04
N PHE A 129 -11.27 -5.42 16.19
CA PHE A 129 -9.88 -5.67 16.57
C PHE A 129 -8.96 -4.68 15.89
N THR A 130 -7.99 -4.15 16.63
CA THR A 130 -6.95 -3.25 16.14
C THR A 130 -5.59 -3.75 16.60
N PHE A 131 -4.57 -3.51 15.78
CA PHE A 131 -3.19 -3.94 16.03
C PHE A 131 -2.28 -2.72 15.87
N PRO A 132 -1.78 -2.11 16.97
CA PRO A 132 -0.97 -0.89 16.91
C PRO A 132 0.28 -1.00 16.02
N GLU A 133 0.84 -2.20 15.89
CA GLU A 133 1.99 -2.48 15.02
C GLU A 133 1.66 -2.35 13.52
N THR A 134 0.38 -2.33 13.16
CA THR A 134 -0.09 -2.19 11.77
C THR A 134 -0.35 -0.74 11.36
N SER A 135 -0.12 0.21 12.26
CA SER A 135 -0.26 1.64 12.01
C SER A 135 0.73 2.16 10.96
N PHE A 136 0.28 3.14 10.16
CA PHE A 136 1.11 3.72 9.11
C PHE A 136 0.70 5.14 8.72
N THR A 137 1.65 5.91 8.20
CA THR A 137 1.35 7.16 7.48
C THR A 137 1.07 6.87 6.01
N ALA A 138 -0.06 7.30 5.48
CA ALA A 138 -0.36 7.23 4.04
C ALA A 138 0.49 8.26 3.29
N VAL A 139 1.09 7.89 2.16
CA VAL A 139 1.99 8.78 1.39
C VAL A 139 1.85 8.49 -0.11
N THR A 140 2.09 9.47 -0.97
CA THR A 140 2.14 9.26 -2.44
C THR A 140 3.51 8.78 -2.91
N ALA A 141 4.57 9.09 -2.17
CA ALA A 141 5.94 8.62 -2.37
C ALA A 141 6.62 8.34 -1.03
N TYR A 142 7.56 7.39 -1.01
CA TYR A 142 8.29 7.07 0.22
C TYR A 142 9.13 8.26 0.68
N GLN A 143 9.00 8.60 1.96
CA GLN A 143 9.74 9.71 2.57
C GLN A 143 11.02 9.25 3.27
N ASN A 144 11.07 8.00 3.71
CA ASN A 144 12.21 7.42 4.44
C ASN A 144 12.85 6.31 3.61
N THR A 145 14.10 6.49 3.22
CA THR A 145 14.86 5.54 2.40
C THR A 145 15.06 4.18 3.08
N LYS A 146 15.11 4.13 4.43
CA LYS A 146 15.15 2.86 5.18
C LYS A 146 13.89 2.04 4.95
N ILE A 147 12.72 2.69 4.89
CA ILE A 147 11.47 2.03 4.55
C ILE A 147 11.50 1.58 3.09
N THR A 148 11.95 2.42 2.15
CA THR A 148 12.09 2.02 0.74
C THR A 148 12.93 0.74 0.59
N LYS A 149 14.10 0.69 1.23
CA LYS A 149 14.97 -0.49 1.23
C LYS A 149 14.27 -1.70 1.83
N LEU A 150 13.66 -1.55 3.01
CA LEU A 150 12.90 -2.63 3.64
C LEU A 150 11.78 -3.19 2.73
N LYS A 151 11.09 -2.31 2.00
CA LYS A 151 10.05 -2.70 1.03
C LYS A 151 10.63 -3.44 -0.17
N ILE A 152 11.79 -3.01 -0.69
CA ILE A 152 12.49 -3.68 -1.81
C ILE A 152 12.94 -5.09 -1.40
N ASP A 153 13.54 -5.21 -0.22
CA ASP A 153 14.13 -6.45 0.27
C ASP A 153 13.07 -7.53 0.55
N HIS A 154 11.89 -7.13 1.04
CA HIS A 154 10.88 -8.10 1.49
C HIS A 154 9.72 -8.28 0.51
N ASN A 155 9.42 -7.32 -0.36
CA ASN A 155 8.33 -7.45 -1.31
C ASN A 155 8.79 -8.29 -2.52
N PRO A 156 8.19 -9.47 -2.81
CA PRO A 156 8.56 -10.28 -3.97
C PRO A 156 8.43 -9.52 -5.29
N PHE A 157 7.48 -8.60 -5.39
CA PHE A 157 7.24 -7.78 -6.59
C PHE A 157 8.26 -6.65 -6.78
N ALA A 158 9.15 -6.42 -5.80
CA ALA A 158 10.22 -5.42 -5.88
C ALA A 158 11.61 -6.05 -6.07
N LYS A 159 11.68 -7.36 -6.35
CA LYS A 159 12.94 -8.11 -6.49
C LYS A 159 13.91 -7.50 -7.50
N GLY A 160 13.42 -6.90 -8.59
CA GLY A 160 14.25 -6.24 -9.62
C GLY A 160 15.00 -4.99 -9.16
N PHE A 161 14.69 -4.46 -7.97
CA PHE A 161 15.41 -3.32 -7.37
C PHE A 161 16.40 -3.73 -6.30
N ARG A 162 16.55 -5.03 -6.03
CA ARG A 162 17.54 -5.53 -5.08
C ARG A 162 18.92 -5.44 -5.74
N ASP A 163 19.93 -5.05 -4.96
CA ASP A 163 21.30 -4.80 -5.41
C ASP A 163 21.92 -5.99 -6.17
N GLU A 164 21.38 -7.20 -5.99
CA GLU A 164 21.83 -8.44 -6.64
C GLU A 164 21.27 -8.66 -8.07
N GLY A 165 20.26 -7.89 -8.51
CA GLY A 165 19.46 -8.21 -9.70
C GLY A 165 19.89 -7.56 -11.01
N THR A 166 20.52 -6.38 -10.99
CA THR A 166 20.40 -5.47 -12.15
C THR A 166 21.68 -4.79 -12.61
N ASN A 167 22.80 -4.92 -11.88
CA ASN A 167 24.06 -4.26 -12.26
C ASN A 167 25.26 -5.17 -12.53
N LYS A 168 25.10 -6.50 -12.54
CA LYS A 168 26.18 -7.43 -12.97
C LYS A 168 25.89 -8.08 -14.32
N LYS A 169 24.66 -8.50 -14.60
CA LYS A 169 24.34 -9.23 -15.85
C LYS A 169 24.35 -8.37 -17.11
N ARG A 170 24.08 -7.06 -16.98
CA ARG A 170 24.09 -6.14 -18.12
C ARG A 170 25.52 -5.76 -18.56
N TRP A 171 26.46 -5.73 -17.62
CA TRP A 171 27.89 -5.52 -17.89
C TRP A 171 28.54 -6.78 -18.49
N VAL A 172 28.24 -7.97 -17.97
CA VAL A 172 28.84 -9.22 -18.46
C VAL A 172 28.42 -9.57 -19.91
N LEU A 173 27.24 -9.14 -20.36
CA LEU A 173 26.83 -9.28 -21.76
C LEU A 173 27.45 -8.20 -22.65
N ALA A 174 27.53 -6.95 -22.17
CA ALA A 174 28.17 -5.85 -22.90
C ALA A 174 29.69 -6.04 -23.06
N GLU A 175 30.38 -6.64 -22.08
CA GLU A 175 31.81 -6.97 -22.16
C GLU A 175 32.10 -8.09 -23.17
N ARG A 176 31.17 -9.04 -23.37
CA ARG A 176 31.29 -10.07 -24.41
C ARG A 176 31.15 -9.49 -25.82
N GLU A 177 30.27 -8.52 -26.01
CA GLU A 177 30.10 -7.86 -27.30
C GLU A 177 31.22 -6.84 -27.61
N ASN A 178 31.78 -6.17 -26.59
CA ASN A 178 32.88 -5.21 -26.78
C ASN A 178 34.26 -5.86 -27.03
N SER A 179 34.45 -7.14 -26.67
CA SER A 179 35.71 -7.84 -26.98
C SER A 179 35.89 -8.19 -28.47
N ALA A 180 34.84 -8.03 -29.29
CA ALA A 180 34.83 -8.41 -30.69
C ALA A 180 34.96 -7.22 -31.67
N ARG A 181 35.09 -5.98 -31.18
CA ARG A 181 35.18 -4.78 -32.04
C ARG A 181 36.20 -3.78 -31.51
N THR A 182 37.48 -4.05 -31.77
CA THR A 182 38.54 -3.04 -31.72
C THR A 182 38.93 -2.65 -33.14
N ASP A 183 38.40 -1.52 -33.61
CA ASP A 183 39.15 -0.53 -34.41
C ASP A 183 38.38 0.82 -34.40
N SER A 184 39.10 1.90 -34.04
CA SER A 184 38.60 3.28 -33.84
C SER A 184 38.60 4.09 -35.17
N PRO A 185 38.30 5.42 -35.25
CA PRO A 185 37.79 6.40 -34.27
C PRO A 185 36.68 7.38 -34.79
N ALA A 186 36.27 8.32 -33.91
CA ALA A 186 35.74 9.69 -34.14
C ALA A 186 34.26 10.02 -33.79
N GLU A 187 34.14 10.84 -32.74
CA GLU A 187 33.27 12.01 -32.48
C GLU A 187 31.72 12.01 -32.56
N ALA A 188 31.19 12.83 -31.64
CA ALA A 188 29.89 13.51 -31.54
C ALA A 188 28.68 12.76 -30.95
N GLU A 189 28.39 13.18 -29.71
CA GLU A 189 27.07 13.46 -29.12
C GLU A 189 25.85 12.62 -29.56
N THR A 190 25.28 11.88 -28.61
CA THR A 190 23.84 12.04 -28.33
C THR A 190 23.51 11.59 -26.91
N ARG A 191 23.09 12.57 -26.12
CA ARG A 191 22.33 12.39 -24.88
C ARG A 191 21.13 11.51 -25.18
N ASP A 192 21.05 10.34 -24.53
CA ASP A 192 19.78 9.67 -24.23
C ASP A 192 19.98 8.66 -23.10
N LEU A 193 20.20 9.21 -21.90
CA LEU A 193 20.05 8.51 -20.62
C LEU A 193 18.55 8.28 -20.40
N TYR A 194 18.03 7.17 -20.93
CA TYR A 194 16.66 6.73 -20.66
C TYR A 194 16.50 6.33 -19.17
N ASN A 195 16.04 7.32 -18.41
CA ASN A 195 14.81 7.27 -17.63
C ASN A 195 14.77 6.34 -16.41
N THR A 196 15.49 6.76 -15.35
CA THR A 196 15.30 6.29 -13.96
C THR A 196 14.14 7.02 -13.25
N GLU A 197 13.29 7.77 -13.98
CA GLU A 197 12.21 8.58 -13.37
C GLU A 197 10.82 7.91 -13.38
N GLN A 198 10.65 6.69 -13.89
CA GLN A 198 9.33 6.05 -13.89
C GLN A 198 8.88 5.41 -12.55
N LEU A 199 9.51 5.74 -11.42
CA LEU A 199 9.02 5.39 -10.09
C LEU A 199 8.86 6.57 -9.12
N VAL A 200 9.01 7.81 -9.63
CA VAL A 200 8.82 9.02 -8.83
C VAL A 200 7.91 9.96 -9.63
N PRO A 201 6.70 10.30 -9.15
CA PRO A 201 5.96 11.41 -9.74
C PRO A 201 6.75 12.69 -9.44
N THR A 202 7.03 13.46 -10.48
CA THR A 202 7.57 14.82 -10.38
C THR A 202 6.74 15.66 -9.40
N PRO A 203 7.37 16.56 -8.60
CA PRO A 203 6.63 17.46 -7.75
C PRO A 203 5.77 18.37 -8.64
N ALA A 204 4.45 18.21 -8.58
CA ALA A 204 3.55 19.21 -9.13
C ALA A 204 3.87 20.55 -8.45
N SER A 205 4.26 21.53 -9.26
CA SER A 205 4.41 22.92 -8.90
C SER A 205 3.16 23.39 -8.14
N TYR A 206 3.34 23.77 -6.89
CA TYR A 206 2.35 24.47 -6.09
C TYR A 206 2.03 25.79 -6.80
N GLN A 207 0.81 25.95 -7.29
CA GLN A 207 0.23 27.24 -7.66
C GLN A 207 -0.84 27.56 -6.60
N PRO A 208 -0.65 28.60 -5.75
CA PRO A 208 -1.69 29.03 -4.84
C PRO A 208 -2.76 29.77 -5.66
N TYR A 209 -3.99 29.25 -5.65
CA TYR A 209 -5.14 30.02 -6.11
C TYR A 209 -5.48 31.06 -5.04
N ARG A 210 -5.59 32.32 -5.49
CA ARG A 210 -6.28 33.42 -4.81
C ARG A 210 -7.77 33.11 -4.67
#